data_AF-A0A9C8N2X5-F1
#
_entry.id   AF-A0A9C8N2X5-F1
#
_cell.length_a   1.000
_cell.length_b   1.000
_cell.length_c   1.000
_cell.angle_alpha   90.00
_cell.angle_beta   90.00
_cell.angle_gamma   90.00
#
_symmetry.space_group_name_H-M   'P 1'
#
loop_
_entity.id
_entity.type
_entity.pdbx_description
1 polymer ?
#
loop_
_entity_poly.entity_id
_entity_poly.type
_entity_poly.pdbx_seq_one_letter_code
_entity_poly.pdbx_strand_id
1 'polypeptide(L)'
;MPVITTKKELEQHLASLPKNQSLGLVPTMGALHKGHAALVEKAVAENDTVVVSIFVNPTQFDNKEDLEKYPNTLEQDVVLLEGISKNIIVFAPTADDIYNNRIQSKVYDFEGLDKVMEGAFRDDHFNGVGTIVEYLLLLIKPDKAYFGEKDFQQLQIVKNLIVANNISVTVIGCPIAVSYTHL
;
A
#
# COMPACT_ATOMS: atom_id res chain seq x y z
N MET A 1 -2.51 18.44 -4.40
CA MET A 1 -2.13 17.06 -4.08
C MET A 1 -0.65 16.91 -4.43
N PRO A 2 0.27 16.85 -3.45
CA PRO A 2 1.68 16.66 -3.73
C PRO A 2 1.96 15.23 -4.24
N VAL A 3 2.88 15.10 -5.19
CA VAL A 3 3.48 13.83 -5.62
C VAL A 3 4.92 13.83 -5.15
N ILE A 4 5.26 12.91 -4.26
CA ILE A 4 6.54 12.82 -3.56
C ILE A 4 7.22 11.52 -3.97
N THR A 5 8.49 11.58 -4.35
CA THR A 5 9.23 10.43 -4.91
C THR A 5 10.39 9.96 -4.05
N THR A 6 10.65 10.62 -2.93
CA THR A 6 11.73 10.24 -2.01
C THR A 6 11.24 10.14 -0.58
N LYS A 7 11.81 9.20 0.17
CA LYS A 7 11.58 9.04 1.61
C LYS A 7 11.81 10.36 2.35
N LYS A 8 12.91 11.05 2.05
CA LYS A 8 13.32 12.28 2.74
C LYS A 8 12.28 13.39 2.57
N GLU A 9 11.78 13.59 1.36
CA GLU A 9 10.73 14.59 1.10
C GLU A 9 9.42 14.20 1.76
N LEU A 10 9.08 12.90 1.81
CA LEU A 10 7.88 12.43 2.50
C LEU A 10 7.97 12.71 4.00
N GLU A 11 9.09 12.36 4.64
CA GLU A 11 9.32 12.65 6.07
C GLU A 11 9.20 14.15 6.38
N GLN A 12 9.78 15.00 5.52
CA GLN A 12 9.68 16.45 5.66
C GLN A 12 8.24 16.94 5.51
N HIS A 13 7.50 16.42 4.52
CA HIS A 13 6.11 16.80 4.28
C HIS A 13 5.22 16.38 5.46
N LEU A 14 5.31 15.12 5.89
CA LEU A 14 4.56 14.59 7.05
C LEU A 14 4.88 15.37 8.33
N ALA A 15 6.14 15.75 8.55
CA ALA A 15 6.54 16.54 9.72
C ALA A 15 5.93 17.96 9.73
N SER A 16 5.62 18.51 8.54
CA SER A 16 5.00 19.83 8.36
C SER A 16 3.48 19.84 8.47
N LEU A 17 2.84 18.66 8.47
CA LEU A 17 1.40 18.56 8.70
C LEU A 17 1.02 19.08 10.10
N PRO A 18 -0.19 19.66 10.24
CA PRO A 18 -0.72 20.07 11.53
C PRO A 18 -0.67 18.92 12.56
N LYS A 19 -0.33 19.25 13.81
CA LYS A 19 -0.35 18.28 14.91
C LYS A 19 -1.80 17.84 15.18
N ASN A 20 -1.98 16.58 15.56
CA ASN A 20 -3.27 15.95 15.89
C ASN A 20 -4.25 15.78 14.72
N GLN A 21 -3.77 15.75 13.47
CA GLN A 21 -4.58 15.32 12.34
C GLN A 21 -4.50 13.80 12.17
N SER A 22 -5.63 13.23 11.78
CA SER A 22 -5.72 11.81 11.43
C SER A 22 -5.09 11.53 10.08
N LEU A 23 -4.30 10.46 10.00
CA LEU A 23 -3.53 10.06 8.83
C LEU A 23 -3.94 8.67 8.35
N GLY A 24 -4.48 8.61 7.14
CA GLY A 24 -4.80 7.36 6.45
C GLY A 24 -3.68 6.92 5.50
N LEU A 25 -3.50 5.62 5.32
CA LEU A 25 -2.63 5.02 4.30
C LEU A 25 -3.41 4.07 3.40
N VAL A 26 -3.27 4.23 2.09
CA VAL A 26 -3.72 3.26 1.08
C VAL A 26 -2.50 2.78 0.28
N PRO A 27 -1.94 1.60 0.57
CA PRO A 27 -0.82 1.08 -0.18
C PRO A 27 -1.29 0.44 -1.50
N THR A 28 -0.67 0.83 -2.62
CA THR A 28 -0.97 0.30 -3.96
C THR A 28 0.29 0.09 -4.78
N MET A 29 0.17 -0.66 -5.88
CA MET A 29 1.20 -0.76 -6.92
C MET A 29 0.93 0.16 -8.11
N GLY A 30 -0.02 1.08 -8.03
CA GLY A 30 -0.49 1.86 -9.19
C GLY A 30 -1.46 1.08 -10.09
N ALA A 31 -1.65 1.53 -11.32
CA ALA A 31 -2.67 1.01 -12.23
C ALA A 31 -4.05 1.05 -11.58
N LEU A 32 -4.39 2.22 -11.05
CA LEU A 32 -5.55 2.44 -10.22
C LEU A 32 -6.84 2.22 -11.01
N HIS A 33 -7.82 1.65 -10.33
CA HIS A 33 -9.12 1.32 -10.89
C HIS A 33 -10.19 1.55 -9.82
N LYS A 34 -11.47 1.32 -10.14
CA LYS A 34 -12.60 1.58 -9.23
C LYS A 34 -12.45 0.93 -7.85
N GLY A 35 -11.90 -0.29 -7.78
CA GLY A 35 -11.55 -0.93 -6.51
C GLY A 35 -10.60 -0.10 -5.64
N HIS A 36 -9.51 0.41 -6.21
CA HIS A 36 -8.59 1.31 -5.52
C HIS A 36 -9.25 2.65 -5.15
N ALA A 37 -10.05 3.23 -6.05
CA ALA A 37 -10.78 4.47 -5.78
C ALA A 37 -11.68 4.32 -4.54
N ALA A 38 -12.40 3.21 -4.40
CA ALA A 38 -13.24 2.94 -3.22
C ALA A 38 -12.43 2.86 -1.91
N LEU A 39 -11.20 2.33 -1.93
CA LEU A 39 -10.31 2.35 -0.76
C LEU A 39 -9.94 3.78 -0.38
N VAL A 40 -9.55 4.58 -1.38
CA VAL A 40 -9.11 5.98 -1.19
C VAL A 40 -10.27 6.85 -0.73
N GLU A 41 -11.46 6.72 -1.31
CA GLU A 41 -12.67 7.43 -0.90
C GLU A 41 -13.00 7.14 0.57
N LYS A 42 -12.95 5.87 0.99
CA LYS A 42 -13.15 5.49 2.38
C LYS A 42 -12.08 6.07 3.29
N ALA A 43 -10.81 6.03 2.87
CA ALA A 43 -9.71 6.62 3.63
C ALA A 43 -9.88 8.12 3.84
N VAL A 44 -10.28 8.85 2.78
CA VAL A 44 -10.54 10.30 2.81
C VAL A 44 -11.73 10.63 3.71
N ALA A 45 -12.78 9.81 3.69
CA ALA A 45 -13.96 10.03 4.55
C ALA A 45 -13.65 9.87 6.05
N GLU A 46 -12.58 9.17 6.39
CA GLU A 46 -12.25 8.77 7.76
C GLU A 46 -10.97 9.41 8.31
N ASN A 47 -10.26 10.24 7.53
CA ASN A 47 -8.99 10.85 7.90
C ASN A 47 -8.86 12.27 7.33
N ASP A 48 -8.13 13.15 8.02
CA ASP A 48 -7.87 14.51 7.59
C ASP A 48 -6.93 14.56 6.38
N THR A 49 -5.90 13.70 6.40
CA THR A 49 -4.90 13.52 5.34
C THR A 49 -4.78 12.05 4.97
N VAL A 50 -4.58 11.76 3.68
CA VAL A 50 -4.39 10.39 3.19
C VAL A 50 -3.11 10.30 2.36
N VAL A 51 -2.24 9.35 2.69
CA VAL A 51 -1.13 8.96 1.82
C VAL A 51 -1.57 7.78 0.97
N VAL A 52 -1.48 7.92 -0.35
CA VAL A 52 -1.61 6.81 -1.29
C VAL A 52 -0.21 6.47 -1.80
N SER A 53 0.29 5.28 -1.49
CA SER A 53 1.56 4.84 -2.06
C SER A 53 1.33 4.18 -3.41
N ILE A 54 2.16 4.52 -4.39
CA ILE A 54 2.18 3.90 -5.72
C ILE A 54 3.59 3.35 -5.91
N PHE A 55 3.76 2.06 -5.63
CA PHE A 55 5.07 1.42 -5.73
C PHE A 55 4.93 -0.04 -6.18
N VAL A 56 5.45 -0.32 -7.38
CA VAL A 56 5.57 -1.70 -7.88
C VAL A 56 6.75 -2.36 -7.16
N ASN A 57 6.45 -3.10 -6.09
CA ASN A 57 7.46 -3.72 -5.25
C ASN A 57 8.11 -4.93 -5.97
N PRO A 58 9.39 -4.90 -6.36
CA PRO A 58 10.02 -6.02 -7.06
C PRO A 58 10.08 -7.31 -6.25
N THR A 59 10.12 -7.20 -4.91
CA THR A 59 10.34 -8.35 -4.02
C THR A 59 9.11 -9.25 -3.86
N GLN A 60 7.94 -8.82 -4.33
CA GLN A 60 6.71 -9.64 -4.33
C GLN A 60 6.39 -10.23 -5.71
N PHE A 61 7.28 -10.08 -6.70
CA PHE A 61 7.16 -10.73 -8.00
C PHE A 61 8.09 -11.95 -8.05
N ASP A 62 7.47 -13.10 -8.25
CA ASP A 62 8.09 -14.39 -8.54
C ASP A 62 8.60 -14.48 -9.98
N ASN A 63 7.98 -13.74 -10.91
CA ASN A 63 8.35 -13.69 -12.32
C ASN A 63 8.85 -12.30 -12.74
N LYS A 64 10.07 -12.26 -13.28
CA LYS A 64 10.68 -11.02 -13.80
C LYS A 64 9.92 -10.42 -14.98
N GLU A 65 9.37 -11.25 -15.86
CA GLU A 65 8.59 -10.74 -17.00
C GLU A 65 7.31 -10.04 -16.54
N ASP A 66 6.68 -10.55 -15.48
CA ASP A 66 5.45 -9.94 -14.93
C ASP A 66 5.76 -8.60 -14.27
N LEU A 67 6.93 -8.48 -13.63
CA LEU A 67 7.44 -7.21 -13.11
C LEU A 67 7.72 -6.21 -14.26
N GLU A 68 8.40 -6.64 -15.31
CA GLU A 68 8.74 -5.79 -16.46
C GLU A 68 7.50 -5.32 -17.25
N LYS A 69 6.47 -6.17 -17.32
CA LYS A 69 5.21 -5.87 -18.02
C LYS A 69 4.19 -5.15 -17.14
N TYR A 70 4.45 -4.98 -15.84
CA TYR A 70 3.50 -4.35 -14.94
C TYR A 70 3.21 -2.91 -15.39
N PRO A 71 1.94 -2.48 -15.51
CA PRO A 71 1.61 -1.17 -16.06
C PRO A 71 2.18 -0.03 -15.22
N ASN A 72 2.95 0.86 -15.85
CA ASN A 72 3.34 2.13 -15.26
C ASN A 72 2.40 3.24 -15.76
N THR A 73 1.49 3.67 -14.88
CA THR A 73 0.39 4.60 -15.22
C THR A 73 0.27 5.74 -14.21
N LEU A 74 1.40 6.16 -13.64
CA LEU A 74 1.44 7.16 -12.57
C LEU A 74 0.70 8.46 -12.92
N GLU A 75 0.81 8.94 -14.17
CA GLU A 75 0.09 10.14 -14.61
C GLU A 75 -1.43 9.96 -14.55
N GLN A 76 -1.94 8.82 -15.02
CA GLN A 76 -3.38 8.50 -14.97
C GLN A 76 -3.85 8.28 -13.53
N ASP A 77 -3.02 7.62 -12.72
CA ASP A 77 -3.29 7.37 -11.30
C ASP A 77 -3.41 8.68 -10.53
N VAL A 78 -2.51 9.64 -10.77
CA VAL A 78 -2.55 10.98 -10.17
C VAL A 78 -3.83 11.71 -10.58
N VAL A 79 -4.19 11.72 -11.87
CA VAL A 79 -5.43 12.37 -12.34
C VAL A 79 -6.67 11.78 -11.64
N LEU A 80 -6.72 10.45 -11.47
CA LEU A 80 -7.81 9.79 -10.75
C LEU A 80 -7.87 10.26 -9.28
N LEU A 81 -6.73 10.27 -8.58
CA LEU A 81 -6.65 10.67 -7.17
C LEU A 81 -6.99 12.15 -6.96
N GLU A 82 -6.58 13.04 -7.87
CA GLU A 82 -6.97 14.46 -7.84
C GLU A 82 -8.48 14.64 -7.94
N GLY A 83 -9.16 13.78 -8.70
CA GLY A 83 -10.61 13.74 -8.81
C GLY A 83 -11.33 13.32 -7.52
N ILE A 84 -10.65 12.61 -6.61
CA ILE A 84 -11.23 12.15 -5.34
C ILE A 84 -11.10 13.22 -4.25
N SER A 85 -9.89 13.74 -4.00
CA SER A 85 -9.67 14.72 -2.93
C SER A 85 -8.35 15.48 -3.04
N LYS A 86 -8.34 16.73 -2.57
CA LYS A 86 -7.12 17.54 -2.46
C LYS A 86 -6.25 17.19 -1.25
N ASN A 87 -6.79 16.46 -0.28
CA ASN A 87 -6.11 16.08 0.97
C ASN A 87 -5.23 14.83 0.80
N ILE A 88 -5.11 14.32 -0.42
CA ILE A 88 -4.26 13.18 -0.75
C ILE A 88 -2.80 13.67 -0.89
N ILE A 89 -1.88 12.81 -0.47
CA ILE A 89 -0.45 12.86 -0.78
C ILE A 89 -0.14 11.59 -1.55
N VAL A 90 0.45 11.71 -2.74
CA VAL A 90 0.93 10.55 -3.49
C VAL A 90 2.38 10.32 -3.15
N PHE A 91 2.70 9.11 -2.66
CA PHE A 91 4.08 8.67 -2.47
C PHE A 91 4.44 7.65 -3.54
N ALA A 92 5.26 8.06 -4.50
CA ALA A 92 5.68 7.25 -5.65
C ALA A 92 7.21 7.10 -5.69
N PRO A 93 7.79 6.36 -4.73
CA PRO A 93 9.24 6.19 -4.62
C PRO A 93 9.80 5.28 -5.72
N THR A 94 11.10 5.40 -5.96
CA THR A 94 11.84 4.41 -6.76
C THR A 94 12.24 3.21 -5.90
N ALA A 95 12.55 2.07 -6.54
CA ALA A 95 13.06 0.92 -5.81
C ALA A 95 14.38 1.23 -5.08
N ASP A 96 15.21 2.11 -5.62
CA ASP A 96 16.46 2.52 -4.96
C ASP A 96 16.19 3.33 -3.67
N ASP A 97 15.20 4.22 -3.68
CA ASP A 97 14.79 4.99 -2.49
C ASP A 97 14.28 4.09 -1.36
N ILE A 98 13.60 3.00 -1.70
CA ILE A 98 13.11 2.00 -0.73
C ILE A 98 14.23 1.08 -0.25
N TYR A 99 15.01 0.51 -1.17
CA TYR A 99 15.90 -0.62 -0.91
C TYR A 99 17.38 -0.25 -0.79
N ASN A 100 17.78 0.99 -1.04
CA ASN A 100 19.18 1.44 -1.03
C ASN A 100 20.11 0.50 -1.81
N ASN A 101 19.77 0.22 -3.08
CA ASN A 101 20.44 -0.76 -3.94
C ASN A 101 20.48 -2.22 -3.44
N ARG A 102 19.71 -2.60 -2.40
CA ARG A 102 19.62 -3.98 -1.88
C ARG A 102 18.18 -4.46 -1.84
N ILE A 103 17.69 -4.87 -3.01
CA ILE A 103 16.34 -5.40 -3.19
C ILE A 103 16.28 -6.81 -2.60
N GLN A 104 15.77 -6.91 -1.37
CA GLN A 104 15.61 -8.18 -0.66
C GLN A 104 14.43 -8.09 0.31
N SER A 105 13.65 -9.16 0.39
CA SER A 105 12.63 -9.32 1.42
C SER A 105 13.25 -9.66 2.77
N LYS A 106 12.66 -9.14 3.84
CA LYS A 106 12.84 -9.75 5.17
C LYS A 106 12.11 -11.09 5.20
N VAL A 107 12.56 -11.98 6.07
CA VAL A 107 11.90 -13.26 6.34
C VAL A 107 11.00 -13.08 7.55
N TYR A 108 9.74 -13.45 7.40
CA TYR A 108 8.74 -13.41 8.47
C TYR A 108 8.24 -14.83 8.77
N ASP A 109 7.73 -15.01 9.99
CA ASP A 109 6.90 -16.16 10.33
C ASP A 109 5.44 -15.71 10.36
N PHE A 110 4.69 -16.07 9.32
CA PHE A 110 3.26 -15.79 9.23
C PHE A 110 2.40 -16.93 9.80
N GLU A 111 2.98 -17.77 10.66
CA GLU A 111 2.32 -18.90 11.32
C GLU A 111 1.65 -19.87 10.35
N GLY A 112 2.20 -19.97 9.13
CA GLY A 112 1.70 -20.84 8.06
C GLY A 112 0.61 -20.24 7.17
N LEU A 113 0.19 -18.99 7.40
CA LEU A 113 -0.75 -18.29 6.51
C LEU A 113 -0.20 -18.14 5.08
N ASP A 114 1.12 -18.06 4.94
CA ASP A 114 1.87 -17.97 3.70
C ASP A 114 2.10 -19.33 3.02
N LYS A 115 1.77 -20.44 3.68
CA LYS A 115 2.01 -21.81 3.18
C LYS A 115 0.80 -22.45 2.53
N VAL A 116 -0.30 -21.71 2.40
CA VAL A 116 -1.58 -22.16 1.86
C VAL A 116 -2.07 -21.20 0.78
N MET A 117 -3.14 -21.57 0.06
CA MET A 117 -3.80 -20.71 -0.94
C MET A 117 -2.79 -20.14 -1.96
N GLU A 118 -2.74 -18.83 -2.18
CA GLU A 118 -1.81 -18.20 -3.13
C GLU A 118 -0.35 -18.45 -2.74
N GLY A 119 -0.05 -18.41 -1.44
CA GLY A 119 1.30 -18.59 -0.92
C GLY A 119 1.90 -19.97 -1.20
N ALA A 120 1.08 -21.00 -1.39
CA ALA A 120 1.54 -22.33 -1.81
C ALA A 120 2.06 -22.37 -3.27
N PHE A 121 1.74 -21.36 -4.08
CA PHE A 121 2.14 -21.27 -5.49
C PHE A 121 3.11 -20.13 -5.77
N ARG A 122 3.34 -19.25 -4.79
CA ARG A 122 4.13 -18.02 -4.94
C ARG A 122 5.14 -17.91 -3.82
N ASP A 123 6.19 -18.72 -3.91
CA ASP A 123 7.28 -18.73 -2.95
C ASP A 123 7.82 -17.31 -2.71
N ASP A 124 8.05 -16.96 -1.43
CA ASP A 124 8.52 -15.65 -0.97
C ASP A 124 7.64 -14.41 -1.28
N HIS A 125 6.51 -14.56 -1.97
CA HIS A 125 5.62 -13.44 -2.30
C HIS A 125 5.19 -12.64 -1.06
N PHE A 126 4.71 -13.33 -0.02
CA PHE A 126 4.26 -12.66 1.21
C PHE A 126 5.40 -12.10 2.06
N ASN A 127 6.63 -12.61 1.94
CA ASN A 127 7.81 -11.97 2.51
C ASN A 127 8.05 -10.61 1.83
N GLY A 128 7.89 -10.54 0.50
CA GLY A 128 7.94 -9.30 -0.26
C GLY A 128 6.86 -8.29 0.18
N VAL A 129 5.60 -8.74 0.26
CA VAL A 129 4.47 -7.93 0.74
C VAL A 129 4.73 -7.42 2.17
N GLY A 130 5.11 -8.30 3.10
CA GLY A 130 5.37 -7.94 4.49
C GLY A 130 6.48 -6.90 4.61
N THR A 131 7.54 -7.04 3.81
CA THR A 131 8.67 -6.10 3.76
C THR A 131 8.23 -4.69 3.38
N ILE A 132 7.48 -4.54 2.29
CA ILE A 132 7.07 -3.21 1.84
C ILE A 132 5.98 -2.60 2.74
N VAL A 133 5.03 -3.41 3.22
CA VAL A 133 3.97 -2.92 4.10
C VAL A 133 4.55 -2.47 5.44
N GLU A 134 5.45 -3.24 6.05
CA GLU A 134 6.14 -2.83 7.27
C GLU A 134 6.91 -1.52 7.06
N TYR A 135 7.67 -1.41 5.96
CA TYR A 135 8.40 -0.20 5.62
C TYR A 135 7.48 1.02 5.56
N LEU A 136 6.37 0.93 4.82
CA LEU A 136 5.42 2.03 4.66
C LEU A 136 4.76 2.41 5.99
N LEU A 137 4.37 1.43 6.81
CA LEU A 137 3.76 1.67 8.12
C LEU A 137 4.72 2.36 9.09
N LEU A 138 6.00 1.95 9.12
CA LEU A 138 7.00 2.57 10.00
C LEU A 138 7.43 3.97 9.52
N LEU A 139 7.43 4.19 8.21
CA LEU A 139 7.75 5.49 7.61
C LEU A 139 6.63 6.50 7.83
N ILE A 140 5.40 6.11 7.48
CA ILE A 140 4.25 7.02 7.42
C ILE A 140 3.57 7.15 8.78
N LYS A 141 3.58 6.08 9.60
CA LYS A 141 2.90 6.00 10.90
C LYS A 141 1.43 6.43 10.84
N PRO A 142 0.63 5.84 9.94
CA PRO A 142 -0.78 6.19 9.82
C PRO A 142 -1.59 5.70 11.04
N ASP A 143 -2.68 6.38 11.35
CA ASP A 143 -3.68 5.89 12.32
C ASP A 143 -4.45 4.71 11.75
N LYS A 144 -4.75 4.75 10.44
CA LYS A 144 -5.50 3.73 9.71
C LYS A 144 -4.83 3.36 8.39
N ALA A 145 -4.81 2.08 8.06
CA ALA A 145 -4.36 1.58 6.75
C ALA A 145 -5.46 0.75 6.09
N TYR A 146 -5.72 0.98 4.80
CA TYR A 146 -6.86 0.42 4.07
C TYR A 146 -6.42 -0.59 3.03
N PHE A 147 -7.04 -1.76 3.06
CA PHE A 147 -6.73 -2.88 2.16
C PHE A 147 -8.03 -3.49 1.63
N GLY A 148 -8.02 -3.93 0.37
CA GLY A 148 -9.17 -4.61 -0.22
C GLY A 148 -9.34 -6.03 0.29
N GLU A 149 -10.58 -6.44 0.56
CA GLU A 149 -10.93 -7.82 0.93
C GLU A 149 -10.86 -8.80 -0.26
N LYS A 150 -10.72 -8.28 -1.48
CA LYS A 150 -10.45 -9.08 -2.69
C LYS A 150 -9.23 -9.97 -2.48
N ASP A 151 -8.18 -9.42 -1.88
CA ASP A 151 -6.93 -10.13 -1.59
C ASP A 151 -6.92 -10.54 -0.09
N PHE A 152 -7.89 -11.38 0.29
CA PHE A 152 -8.16 -11.73 1.69
C PHE A 152 -6.94 -12.33 2.41
N GLN A 153 -6.16 -13.19 1.73
CA GLN A 153 -4.95 -13.76 2.30
C GLN A 153 -3.94 -12.67 2.65
N GLN A 154 -3.72 -11.71 1.74
CA GLN A 154 -2.86 -10.55 1.99
C GLN A 154 -3.33 -9.75 3.20
N LEU A 155 -4.64 -9.51 3.33
CA LEU A 155 -5.20 -8.80 4.48
C LEU A 155 -4.90 -9.54 5.81
N GLN A 156 -4.97 -10.87 5.85
CA GLN A 156 -4.62 -11.64 7.04
C GLN A 156 -3.11 -11.60 7.33
N ILE A 157 -2.28 -11.71 6.30
CA ILE A 157 -0.82 -11.56 6.40
C ILE A 157 -0.45 -10.21 7.02
N VAL A 158 -1.06 -9.12 6.54
CA VAL A 158 -0.82 -7.76 7.08
C VAL A 158 -1.27 -7.64 8.53
N LYS A 159 -2.42 -8.21 8.89
CA LYS A 159 -2.89 -8.21 10.29
C LYS A 159 -1.94 -8.98 11.21
N ASN A 160 -1.47 -10.15 10.77
CA ASN A 160 -0.49 -10.94 11.51
C ASN A 160 0.82 -10.17 11.69
N LEU A 161 1.35 -9.57 10.61
CA LEU A 161 2.55 -8.73 10.62
C LEU A 161 2.49 -7.60 11.66
N ILE A 162 1.35 -6.91 11.73
CA ILE A 162 1.14 -5.78 12.64
C ILE A 162 1.13 -6.23 14.10
N VAL A 163 0.48 -7.35 14.40
CA VAL A 163 0.45 -7.94 15.74
C VAL A 163 1.85 -8.42 16.14
N ALA A 164 2.52 -9.17 15.26
CA ALA A 164 3.85 -9.73 15.52
C ALA A 164 4.90 -8.65 15.81
N ASN A 165 4.82 -7.50 15.13
CA ASN A 165 5.77 -6.40 15.28
C ASN A 165 5.28 -5.26 16.19
N ASN A 166 4.13 -5.42 16.86
CA ASN A 166 3.53 -4.41 17.74
C ASN A 166 3.43 -3.01 17.08
N ILE A 167 2.97 -2.98 15.82
CA ILE A 167 2.82 -1.73 15.05
C ILE A 167 1.50 -1.07 15.43
N SER A 168 1.55 0.19 15.88
CA SER A 168 0.36 0.94 16.28
C SER A 168 -0.38 1.51 15.06
N VAL A 169 -1.23 0.70 14.42
CA VAL A 169 -2.09 1.10 13.30
C VAL A 169 -3.39 0.28 13.30
N THR A 170 -4.50 0.89 12.89
CA THR A 170 -5.76 0.15 12.66
C THR A 170 -5.86 -0.31 11.20
N VAL A 171 -6.00 -1.61 10.96
CA VAL A 171 -6.20 -2.15 9.60
C VAL A 171 -7.69 -2.19 9.27
N ILE A 172 -8.05 -1.49 8.19
CA ILE A 172 -9.41 -1.45 7.67
C ILE A 172 -9.50 -2.34 6.42
N GLY A 173 -10.25 -3.42 6.52
CA GLY A 173 -10.65 -4.24 5.37
C GLY A 173 -11.81 -3.57 4.64
N CYS A 174 -11.70 -3.45 3.32
CA CYS A 174 -12.73 -2.84 2.48
C CYS A 174 -13.36 -3.90 1.57
N PRO A 175 -14.70 -4.02 1.57
CA PRO A 175 -15.40 -4.96 0.70
C PRO A 175 -15.02 -4.80 -0.77
N ILE A 176 -15.13 -5.90 -1.52
CA ILE A 176 -14.90 -5.89 -2.97
C ILE A 176 -15.84 -4.87 -3.62
N ALA A 177 -15.27 -3.91 -4.35
CA ALA A 177 -16.05 -2.99 -5.15
C ALA A 177 -16.73 -3.76 -6.29
N VAL A 178 -18.02 -4.07 -6.12
CA VAL A 178 -18.87 -4.64 -7.17
C VAL A 178 -19.50 -3.50 -7.97
N SER A 179 -19.22 -3.44 -9.27
CA SER A 179 -20.05 -2.64 -10.17
C SER A 179 -21.32 -3.42 -10.47
N TYR A 180 -22.46 -2.98 -9.95
CA TYR A 180 -23.73 -3.37 -10.53
C TYR A 180 -23.84 -2.66 -11.89
N THR A 181 -23.41 -3.31 -12.97
CA THR A 181 -23.97 -2.99 -14.28
C THR A 181 -25.45 -3.31 -14.20
N HIS A 182 -26.29 -2.29 -14.32
CA HIS A 182 -27.73 -2.40 -14.38
C HIS A 182 -28.16 -3.53 -15.34
N LEU A 183 -29.13 -4.31 -14.87
CA LEU A 183 -29.98 -5.20 -15.67
C LEU A 183 -30.48 -4.53 -16.94
#